data_AF-A0A7Y5MPW9-F1
#
_entry.id   AF-A0A7Y5MPW9-F1
#
_cell.length_a   1.000
_cell.length_b   1.000
_cell.length_c   1.000
_cell.angle_alpha   90.00
_cell.angle_beta   90.00
_cell.angle_gamma   90.00
#
_symmetry.space_group_name_H-M   'P 1'
#
loop_
_entity.id
_entity.type
_entity.pdbx_description
1 polymer ?
#
loop_
_entity_poly.entity_id
_entity_poly.type
_entity_poly.pdbx_seq_one_letter_code
_entity_poly.pdbx_strand_id
1 'polypeptide(L)'
;MIPFFASEKNNMHRIFVIFLLVLFFAHKMAAQVIPIPTDTASVNLPALAHAICSNPALPTSSKVRQVVEWTNQNFHWNYTDYQKRTVKQIICRKGGNCNEQAMVVRALFKELGIKNRRMVEINIQPESERRQQDAEKKVAEIGNRMSVFGLRHNDHVWTEFFDEETQSWQPADPTLNLIGLEDWLKARVGFSERKTHEIVSSRDMLVPIAVFALDAKGNIVENRSEHYLIRSFDAVYQNKISAAPIWKKWQDAIQFINPVCRNAFEGKENLHLHTNKINEIKGVYTELKNWYYNAYAPWEILRQGEKPQLMILGTFHFKDSGLDGYKPKFSVNILSEKRQQEVDDLVNRLAAFKPTKIAIEWKKEKDQRFVDSLYGEYLAGRYQLGQNEIYQVCFRLGKKLGHKQLYCVDTQARWFEDVPEEEPFAKQYGLQKYADTTYGTLYQKLYETDDSLKTVTTLREHLLYVNSPERLQIGHGHYLTGSFKYAAEGEYPGADNATGWYNRNLRILANVLQLAESPGDRIFLLIGAGHLPIIKHAATATPEIKYVEASEYLK
;
A
#
# COMPACT_ATOMS: atom_id res chain seq x y z
N MET A 1 26.34 27.00 -33.74
CA MET A 1 27.75 26.61 -33.70
C MET A 1 28.58 27.81 -33.20
N ILE A 2 28.78 27.95 -31.88
CA ILE A 2 29.84 28.75 -31.20
C ILE A 2 30.05 28.08 -29.81
N PRO A 3 31.28 27.83 -29.33
CA PRO A 3 31.55 26.96 -28.18
C PRO A 3 31.68 27.75 -26.86
N PHE A 4 31.22 27.14 -25.75
CA PHE A 4 31.42 27.68 -24.40
C PHE A 4 32.48 26.84 -23.65
N PHE A 5 33.55 27.51 -23.23
CA PHE A 5 34.57 26.96 -22.33
C PHE A 5 33.96 26.71 -20.94
N ALA A 6 34.00 25.47 -20.47
CA ALA A 6 33.63 25.09 -19.11
C ALA A 6 34.85 25.23 -18.18
N SER A 7 34.72 26.03 -17.11
CA SER A 7 35.75 26.14 -16.06
C SER A 7 35.48 25.13 -14.94
N GLU A 8 36.56 24.52 -14.44
CA GLU A 8 36.59 23.44 -13.43
C GLU A 8 35.95 23.80 -12.08
N LYS A 9 35.59 25.06 -11.83
CA LYS A 9 34.88 25.49 -10.61
C LYS A 9 33.45 24.97 -10.51
N ASN A 10 32.83 24.55 -11.63
CA ASN A 10 31.48 23.98 -11.63
C ASN A 10 31.41 22.54 -11.10
N ASN A 11 32.51 21.78 -11.10
CA ASN A 11 32.50 20.39 -10.59
C ASN A 11 32.41 20.33 -9.07
N MET A 12 33.09 21.25 -8.36
CA MET A 12 33.07 21.26 -6.90
C MET A 12 31.73 21.75 -6.34
N HIS A 13 31.08 22.72 -7.01
CA HIS A 13 29.73 23.16 -6.67
C HIS A 13 28.67 22.10 -7.02
N ARG A 14 28.82 21.37 -8.13
CA ARG A 14 27.96 20.21 -8.46
C ARG A 14 28.09 19.10 -7.43
N ILE A 15 29.31 18.74 -7.01
CA ILE A 15 29.54 17.75 -5.95
C ILE A 15 28.92 18.21 -4.64
N PHE A 16 29.05 19.49 -4.27
CA PHE A 16 28.53 20.02 -3.01
C PHE A 16 26.99 20.11 -2.99
N VAL A 17 26.35 20.48 -4.12
CA VAL A 17 24.89 20.51 -4.26
C VAL A 17 24.31 19.09 -4.34
N ILE A 18 25.00 18.14 -4.99
CA ILE A 18 24.67 16.71 -4.94
C ILE A 18 24.81 16.19 -3.49
N PHE A 19 25.86 16.57 -2.76
CA PHE A 19 26.05 16.17 -1.36
C PHE A 19 24.97 16.73 -0.43
N LEU A 20 24.56 18.00 -0.63
CA LEU A 20 23.49 18.66 0.14
C LEU A 20 22.10 18.14 -0.21
N LEU A 21 21.79 17.84 -1.47
CA LEU A 21 20.53 17.22 -1.87
C LEU A 21 20.45 15.74 -1.50
N VAL A 22 21.58 15.01 -1.57
CA VAL A 22 21.71 13.66 -0.98
C VAL A 22 21.55 13.74 0.52
N LEU A 23 22.06 14.75 1.22
CA LEU A 23 21.83 14.97 2.66
C LEU A 23 20.39 15.37 2.98
N PHE A 24 19.70 16.12 2.12
CA PHE A 24 18.31 16.56 2.32
C PHE A 24 17.31 15.43 1.99
N PHE A 25 17.55 14.65 0.93
CA PHE A 25 16.81 13.41 0.65
C PHE A 25 17.19 12.29 1.61
N ALA A 26 18.46 12.18 2.05
CA ALA A 26 18.84 11.30 3.14
C ALA A 26 18.30 11.80 4.49
N HIS A 27 18.03 13.08 4.72
CA HIS A 27 17.34 13.49 5.95
C HIS A 27 15.84 13.13 5.92
N LYS A 28 15.22 13.06 4.74
CA LYS A 28 13.84 12.58 4.59
C LYS A 28 13.70 11.06 4.37
N MET A 29 14.76 10.37 3.96
CA MET A 29 14.74 8.93 3.63
C MET A 29 15.74 8.08 4.40
N ALA A 30 16.76 8.65 5.04
CA ALA A 30 17.43 8.00 6.15
C ALA A 30 16.56 8.24 7.39
N ALA A 31 15.43 7.52 7.44
CA ALA A 31 15.15 6.87 8.70
C ALA A 31 16.47 6.16 9.05
N GLN A 32 17.15 6.62 10.11
CA GLN A 32 18.34 5.97 10.62
C GLN A 32 17.99 4.48 10.66
N VAL A 33 18.65 3.63 9.87
CA VAL A 33 18.29 2.20 9.83
C VAL A 33 18.68 1.67 11.20
N ILE A 34 17.72 1.60 12.12
CA ILE A 34 17.97 1.18 13.49
C ILE A 34 18.27 -0.31 13.41
N PRO A 35 19.53 -0.72 13.66
CA PRO A 35 19.90 -2.12 13.52
C PRO A 35 19.15 -2.93 14.55
N ILE A 36 18.46 -3.98 14.08
CA ILE A 36 17.73 -4.88 14.97
C ILE A 36 18.70 -5.93 15.50
N PRO A 37 18.84 -6.04 16.83
CA PRO A 37 19.72 -7.03 17.43
C PRO A 37 19.33 -8.45 17.00
N THR A 38 20.32 -9.26 16.61
CA THR A 38 20.11 -10.67 16.20
C THR A 38 20.24 -11.65 17.37
N ASP A 39 20.77 -11.19 18.51
CA ASP A 39 20.91 -11.98 19.74
C ASP A 39 20.17 -11.32 20.91
N THR A 40 19.40 -12.11 21.64
CA THR A 40 18.62 -11.70 22.81
C THR A 40 19.45 -11.03 23.90
N ALA A 41 20.72 -11.43 24.09
CA ALA A 41 21.60 -10.83 25.08
C ALA A 41 21.93 -9.36 24.75
N SER A 42 21.95 -9.02 23.46
CA SER A 42 22.24 -7.66 22.97
C SER A 42 21.02 -6.74 22.92
N VAL A 43 19.81 -7.24 23.17
CA VAL A 43 18.59 -6.41 23.19
C VAL A 43 18.54 -5.59 24.48
N ASN A 44 18.82 -4.30 24.35
CA ASN A 44 18.57 -3.26 25.36
C ASN A 44 17.30 -2.47 24.98
N LEU A 45 16.19 -2.74 25.68
CA LEU A 45 14.89 -2.15 25.37
C LEU A 45 14.86 -0.62 25.53
N PRO A 46 15.36 -0.02 26.63
CA PRO A 46 15.48 1.44 26.73
C PRO A 46 16.25 2.06 25.56
N ALA A 47 17.44 1.53 25.25
CA ALA A 47 18.27 2.06 24.18
C ALA A 47 17.58 1.94 22.81
N LEU A 48 16.91 0.82 22.55
CA LEU A 48 16.15 0.62 21.32
C LEU A 48 14.96 1.59 21.22
N ALA A 49 14.20 1.76 22.30
CA ALA A 49 13.06 2.68 22.33
C ALA A 49 13.49 4.14 22.09
N HIS A 50 14.60 4.57 22.69
CA HIS A 50 15.18 5.89 22.45
C HIS A 50 15.81 6.04 21.06
N ALA A 51 16.36 4.97 20.48
CA ALA A 51 16.85 5.00 19.11
C ALA A 51 15.70 5.16 18.11
N ILE A 52 14.55 4.52 18.36
CA ILE A 52 13.33 4.68 17.56
C ILE A 52 12.79 6.10 17.72
N CYS A 53 12.69 6.59 18.96
CA CYS A 53 12.19 7.92 19.29
C CYS A 53 13.34 8.85 19.68
N SER A 54 14.06 9.37 18.69
CA SER A 54 15.27 10.18 18.89
C SER A 54 15.03 11.52 19.62
N ASN A 55 13.81 12.03 19.62
CA ASN A 55 13.43 13.26 20.32
C ASN A 55 12.44 12.98 21.48
N PRO A 56 12.88 13.07 22.75
CA PRO A 56 12.02 12.81 23.90
C PRO A 56 10.95 13.89 24.14
N ALA A 57 11.07 15.07 23.52
CA ALA A 57 10.11 16.17 23.64
C ALA A 57 8.90 16.05 22.69
N LEU A 58 8.86 15.02 21.84
CA LEU A 58 7.72 14.79 20.95
C LEU A 58 6.42 14.52 21.73
N PRO A 59 5.26 14.95 21.18
CA PRO A 59 3.96 14.51 21.68
C PRO A 59 3.86 12.99 21.77
N THR A 60 3.08 12.48 22.73
CA THR A 60 2.90 11.03 22.93
C THR A 60 2.41 10.34 21.66
N SER A 61 1.45 10.93 20.95
CA SER A 61 0.95 10.44 19.67
C SER A 61 2.06 10.27 18.60
N SER A 62 3.03 11.19 18.57
CA SER A 62 4.18 11.14 17.65
C SER A 62 5.16 10.03 18.01
N LYS A 63 5.45 9.84 19.31
CA LYS A 63 6.28 8.72 19.80
C LYS A 63 5.64 7.37 19.51
N VAL A 64 4.34 7.26 19.76
CA VAL A 64 3.53 6.07 19.47
C VAL A 64 3.63 5.71 17.99
N ARG A 65 3.43 6.71 17.11
CA ARG A 65 3.52 6.53 15.66
C ARG A 65 4.87 5.95 15.24
N GLN A 66 5.98 6.51 15.71
CA GLN A 66 7.32 6.02 15.36
C GLN A 66 7.55 4.56 15.78
N VAL A 67 7.14 4.19 17.00
CA VAL A 67 7.27 2.79 17.48
C VAL A 67 6.38 1.82 16.71
N VAL A 68 5.14 2.21 16.42
CA VAL A 68 4.19 1.39 15.67
C VAL A 68 4.66 1.20 14.22
N GLU A 69 5.05 2.27 13.55
CA GLU A 69 5.57 2.25 12.17
C GLU A 69 6.88 1.45 12.09
N TRP A 70 7.81 1.66 13.03
CA TRP A 70 9.04 0.90 13.10
C TRP A 70 8.77 -0.60 13.28
N THR A 71 7.87 -0.97 14.18
CA THR A 71 7.52 -2.38 14.40
C THR A 71 6.89 -2.97 13.13
N ASN A 72 5.94 -2.26 12.51
CA ASN A 72 5.27 -2.72 11.31
C ASN A 72 6.22 -2.92 10.11
N GLN A 73 7.19 -2.00 9.94
CA GLN A 73 8.16 -2.05 8.84
C GLN A 73 9.22 -3.14 9.02
N ASN A 74 9.50 -3.53 10.26
CA ASN A 74 10.62 -4.41 10.56
C ASN A 74 10.23 -5.84 10.97
N PHE A 75 8.95 -6.10 11.21
CA PHE A 75 8.47 -7.38 11.69
C PHE A 75 7.63 -8.09 10.63
N HIS A 76 8.04 -9.29 10.26
CA HIS A 76 7.26 -10.14 9.38
C HIS A 76 6.08 -10.77 10.12
N TRP A 77 4.94 -10.92 9.44
CA TRP A 77 3.85 -11.74 9.95
C TRP A 77 4.29 -13.19 10.07
N ASN A 78 4.06 -13.78 11.23
CA ASN A 78 4.16 -15.22 11.42
C ASN A 78 2.82 -15.74 11.94
N TYR A 79 2.27 -16.77 11.30
CA TYR A 79 1.08 -17.45 11.81
C TYR A 79 1.35 -18.00 13.22
N THR A 80 0.31 -18.03 14.05
CA THR A 80 0.39 -18.50 15.43
C THR A 80 0.89 -19.95 15.49
N ASP A 81 2.06 -20.14 16.10
CA ASP A 81 2.65 -21.46 16.38
C ASP A 81 2.54 -21.85 17.86
N TYR A 82 1.83 -21.04 18.64
CA TYR A 82 1.56 -21.21 20.08
C TYR A 82 2.82 -21.34 20.95
N GLN A 83 4.00 -20.97 20.45
CA GLN A 83 5.21 -20.91 21.27
C GLN A 83 5.19 -19.67 22.16
N LYS A 84 5.58 -19.84 23.43
CA LYS A 84 5.77 -18.70 24.34
C LYS A 84 7.12 -18.07 24.11
N ARG A 85 7.14 -16.77 23.76
CA ARG A 85 8.36 -16.00 23.53
C ARG A 85 8.42 -14.77 24.42
N THR A 86 9.62 -14.37 24.80
CA THR A 86 9.90 -13.09 25.45
C THR A 86 9.94 -11.96 24.43
N VAL A 87 9.76 -10.72 24.88
CA VAL A 87 9.88 -9.53 24.00
C VAL A 87 11.20 -9.50 23.23
N LYS A 88 12.31 -9.83 23.90
CA LYS A 88 13.64 -9.87 23.28
C LYS A 88 13.74 -10.93 22.18
N GLN A 89 13.17 -12.12 22.41
CA GLN A 89 13.13 -13.18 21.40
C GLN A 89 12.31 -12.76 20.17
N ILE A 90 11.18 -12.08 20.38
CA ILE A 90 10.31 -11.60 19.29
C ILE A 90 11.06 -10.52 18.47
N ILE A 91 11.79 -9.61 19.13
CA ILE A 91 12.63 -8.60 18.47
C ILE A 91 13.70 -9.26 17.60
N CYS A 92 14.47 -10.21 18.15
CA CYS A 92 15.53 -10.89 17.38
C CYS A 92 14.97 -11.71 16.21
N ARG A 93 13.78 -12.28 16.36
CA ARG A 93 13.08 -13.00 15.29
C ARG A 93 12.62 -12.09 14.15
N LYS A 94 12.47 -10.78 14.39
CA LYS A 94 11.92 -9.81 13.42
C LYS A 94 10.57 -10.25 12.89
N GLY A 95 9.69 -10.73 13.77
CA GLY A 95 8.38 -11.17 13.35
C GLY A 95 7.58 -11.89 14.43
N GLY A 96 6.28 -11.98 14.22
CA GLY A 96 5.34 -12.59 15.15
C GLY A 96 3.89 -12.34 14.77
N ASN A 97 2.98 -13.01 15.48
CA ASN A 97 1.53 -12.78 15.33
C ASN A 97 1.09 -11.47 16.02
N CYS A 98 -0.21 -11.17 16.00
CA CYS A 98 -0.74 -9.91 16.56
C CYS A 98 -0.44 -9.71 18.05
N ASN A 99 -0.48 -10.80 18.83
CA ASN A 99 -0.14 -10.74 20.24
C ASN A 99 1.35 -10.46 20.47
N GLU A 100 2.24 -11.13 19.73
CA GLU A 100 3.69 -10.94 19.84
C GLU A 100 4.11 -9.52 19.45
N GLN A 101 3.55 -8.96 18.37
CA GLN A 101 3.82 -7.57 17.98
C GLN A 101 3.28 -6.56 18.99
N ALA A 102 2.06 -6.79 19.54
CA ALA A 102 1.52 -5.96 20.61
C ALA A 102 2.37 -6.03 21.90
N MET A 103 2.96 -7.18 22.22
CA MET A 103 3.90 -7.31 23.35
C MET A 103 5.14 -6.43 23.17
N VAL A 104 5.72 -6.41 21.96
CA VAL A 104 6.90 -5.58 21.65
C VAL A 104 6.56 -4.09 21.78
N VAL A 105 5.50 -3.63 21.12
CA VAL A 105 5.09 -2.22 21.16
C VAL A 105 4.80 -1.76 22.59
N ARG A 106 4.08 -2.55 23.38
CA ARG A 106 3.79 -2.21 24.78
C ARG A 106 5.03 -2.11 25.66
N ALA A 107 6.02 -2.97 25.42
CA ALA A 107 7.29 -2.90 26.13
C ALA A 107 8.04 -1.62 25.76
N LEU A 108 8.12 -1.28 24.47
CA LEU A 108 8.76 -0.04 24.02
C LEU A 108 8.04 1.21 24.53
N PHE A 109 6.69 1.22 24.53
CA PHE A 109 5.90 2.29 25.15
C PHE A 109 6.23 2.47 26.63
N LYS A 110 6.39 1.37 27.38
CA LYS A 110 6.75 1.42 28.79
C LYS A 110 8.12 2.08 28.99
N GLU A 111 9.11 1.75 28.17
CA GLU A 111 10.44 2.40 28.23
C GLU A 111 10.39 3.89 27.90
N LEU A 112 9.42 4.32 27.08
CA LEU A 112 9.17 5.73 26.76
C LEU A 112 8.27 6.46 27.78
N GLY A 113 7.89 5.80 28.87
CA GLY A 113 6.97 6.36 29.88
C GLY A 113 5.52 6.48 29.43
N ILE A 114 5.15 5.86 28.31
CA ILE A 114 3.80 5.95 27.72
C ILE A 114 2.88 4.95 28.43
N LYS A 115 1.85 5.48 29.10
CA LYS A 115 0.81 4.66 29.72
C LYS A 115 0.07 3.88 28.64
N ASN A 116 0.08 2.55 28.74
CA ASN A 116 -0.48 1.67 27.73
C ASN A 116 -1.19 0.46 28.36
N ARG A 117 -2.10 -0.15 27.61
CA ARG A 117 -2.81 -1.38 28.01
C ARG A 117 -3.06 -2.29 26.82
N ARG A 118 -3.18 -3.58 27.12
CA ARG A 118 -3.43 -4.62 26.11
C ARG A 118 -4.92 -4.64 25.78
N MET A 119 -5.22 -4.78 24.50
CA MET A 119 -6.58 -4.84 23.98
C MET A 119 -6.79 -6.18 23.31
N VAL A 120 -7.98 -6.75 23.50
CA VAL A 120 -8.44 -7.90 22.73
C VAL A 120 -9.80 -7.57 22.13
N GLU A 121 -10.08 -8.18 21.00
CA GLU A 121 -11.38 -8.09 20.36
C GLU A 121 -11.77 -9.42 19.73
N ILE A 122 -13.07 -9.55 19.45
CA ILE A 122 -13.62 -10.58 18.57
C ILE A 122 -14.26 -9.86 17.39
N ASN A 123 -13.92 -10.30 16.18
CA ASN A 123 -14.43 -9.74 14.94
C ASN A 123 -15.07 -10.81 14.06
N ILE A 124 -16.08 -10.38 13.31
CA ILE A 124 -16.73 -11.20 12.29
C ILE A 124 -15.80 -11.29 11.07
N GLN A 125 -15.69 -12.48 10.48
CA GLN A 125 -14.96 -12.76 9.25
C GLN A 125 -15.79 -13.68 8.32
N PRO A 126 -15.45 -13.80 7.02
CA PRO A 126 -15.90 -14.84 6.13
C PRO A 126 -15.78 -16.22 6.74
N GLU A 127 -16.68 -17.08 6.31
CA GLU A 127 -16.76 -18.46 6.77
C GLU A 127 -15.48 -19.23 6.42
N SER A 128 -14.96 -19.98 7.38
CA SER A 128 -13.79 -20.82 7.18
C SER A 128 -13.95 -22.12 7.95
N GLU A 129 -14.24 -23.20 7.21
CA GLU A 129 -14.31 -24.56 7.76
C GLU A 129 -13.00 -24.98 8.42
N ARG A 130 -11.87 -24.61 7.79
CA ARG A 130 -10.54 -24.83 8.36
C ARG A 130 -10.40 -24.18 9.74
N ARG A 131 -10.78 -22.90 9.86
CA ARG A 131 -10.69 -22.18 11.14
C ARG A 131 -11.62 -22.78 12.19
N GLN A 132 -12.81 -23.23 11.79
CA GLN A 132 -13.73 -23.93 12.70
C GLN A 132 -13.09 -25.21 13.25
N GLN A 133 -12.54 -26.06 12.38
CA GLN A 133 -11.86 -27.30 12.76
C GLN A 133 -10.66 -27.05 13.68
N ASP A 134 -9.82 -26.05 13.34
CA ASP A 134 -8.69 -25.65 14.16
C ASP A 134 -9.14 -25.16 15.55
N ALA A 135 -10.25 -24.40 15.60
CA ALA A 135 -10.81 -23.88 16.84
C ALA A 135 -11.38 -24.99 17.74
N GLU A 136 -12.16 -25.92 17.18
CA GLU A 136 -12.74 -27.05 17.93
C GLU A 136 -11.65 -27.92 18.55
N LYS A 137 -10.59 -28.20 17.80
CA LYS A 137 -9.41 -28.91 18.33
C LYS A 137 -8.80 -28.18 19.51
N LYS A 138 -8.67 -26.86 19.43
CA LYS A 138 -8.12 -26.03 20.51
C LYS A 138 -9.05 -25.91 21.72
N VAL A 139 -10.36 -25.85 21.51
CA VAL A 139 -11.33 -25.88 22.61
C VAL A 139 -11.25 -27.21 23.35
N ALA A 140 -11.14 -28.33 22.64
CA ALA A 140 -10.95 -29.65 23.25
C ALA A 140 -9.62 -29.77 24.02
N GLU A 141 -8.54 -29.15 23.51
CA GLU A 141 -7.20 -29.23 24.12
C GLU A 141 -7.05 -28.36 25.37
N ILE A 142 -7.52 -27.11 25.33
CA ILE A 142 -7.20 -26.08 26.33
C ILE A 142 -8.39 -25.22 26.79
N GLY A 143 -9.61 -25.66 26.48
CA GLY A 143 -10.87 -25.16 27.01
C GLY A 143 -11.53 -24.03 26.21
N ASN A 144 -12.70 -23.61 26.69
CA ASN A 144 -13.60 -22.65 26.04
C ASN A 144 -12.96 -21.29 25.70
N ARG A 145 -11.83 -20.93 26.33
CA ARG A 145 -11.08 -19.71 25.98
C ARG A 145 -10.62 -19.67 24.52
N MET A 146 -10.54 -20.82 23.85
CA MET A 146 -10.19 -20.91 22.44
C MET A 146 -11.39 -20.82 21.51
N SER A 147 -12.62 -20.67 22.05
CA SER A 147 -13.81 -20.46 21.24
C SER A 147 -13.91 -19.04 20.65
N VAL A 148 -12.97 -18.15 21.02
CA VAL A 148 -12.88 -16.74 20.56
C VAL A 148 -12.55 -16.61 19.06
N PHE A 149 -12.21 -17.70 18.39
CA PHE A 149 -12.18 -17.84 16.94
C PHE A 149 -12.95 -19.09 16.51
N GLY A 150 -13.49 -19.12 15.30
CA GLY A 150 -14.32 -20.22 14.79
C GLY A 150 -14.84 -19.93 13.38
N LEU A 151 -15.95 -20.54 12.98
CA LEU A 151 -16.44 -20.51 11.60
C LEU A 151 -16.54 -19.08 11.04
N ARG A 152 -17.16 -18.16 11.79
CA ARG A 152 -17.55 -16.81 11.33
C ARG A 152 -16.82 -15.68 12.07
N HIS A 153 -15.88 -15.99 12.94
CA HIS A 153 -15.24 -15.01 13.80
C HIS A 153 -13.79 -15.37 14.11
N ASN A 154 -13.02 -14.36 14.49
CA ASN A 154 -11.64 -14.52 14.92
C ASN A 154 -11.32 -13.50 16.03
N ASP A 155 -10.34 -13.81 16.87
CA ASP A 155 -9.81 -12.85 17.82
C ASP A 155 -8.70 -11.99 17.20
N HIS A 156 -8.46 -10.82 17.80
CA HIS A 156 -7.31 -9.98 17.49
C HIS A 156 -6.80 -9.28 18.75
N VAL A 157 -5.49 -9.04 18.80
CA VAL A 157 -4.81 -8.39 19.92
C VAL A 157 -4.09 -7.15 19.44
N TRP A 158 -4.28 -6.05 20.16
CA TRP A 158 -3.66 -4.76 19.86
C TRP A 158 -3.45 -3.95 21.16
N THR A 159 -3.09 -2.67 21.06
CA THR A 159 -2.71 -1.84 22.21
C THR A 159 -3.49 -0.53 22.26
N GLU A 160 -3.90 -0.06 23.43
CA GLU A 160 -4.26 1.34 23.65
C GLU A 160 -3.11 2.06 24.35
N PHE A 161 -2.93 3.33 24.03
CA PHE A 161 -2.09 4.28 24.79
C PHE A 161 -2.96 5.40 25.33
N PHE A 162 -2.59 5.97 26.48
CA PHE A 162 -3.24 7.17 26.98
C PHE A 162 -2.58 8.38 26.33
N ASP A 163 -3.37 9.19 25.64
CA ASP A 163 -2.90 10.40 24.99
C ASP A 163 -3.18 11.59 25.89
N GLU A 164 -2.13 12.28 26.34
CA GLU A 164 -2.26 13.42 27.24
C GLU A 164 -2.86 14.66 26.56
N GLU A 165 -2.78 14.79 25.23
CA GLU A 165 -3.39 15.93 24.53
C GLU A 165 -4.91 15.81 24.49
N THR A 166 -5.42 14.61 24.16
CA THR A 166 -6.87 14.35 24.13
C THR A 166 -7.44 13.87 25.47
N GLN A 167 -6.59 13.66 26.48
CA GLN A 167 -6.94 13.12 27.80
C GLN A 167 -7.76 11.81 27.71
N SER A 168 -7.40 10.94 26.77
CA SER A 168 -8.20 9.76 26.45
C SER A 168 -7.35 8.56 26.01
N TRP A 169 -7.93 7.37 26.13
CA TRP A 169 -7.32 6.16 25.58
C TRP A 169 -7.51 6.10 24.06
N GLN A 170 -6.40 5.98 23.35
CA GLN A 170 -6.32 5.96 21.89
C GLN A 170 -5.76 4.60 21.40
N PRO A 171 -6.25 4.07 20.28
CA PRO A 171 -5.77 2.80 19.75
C PRO A 171 -4.42 2.92 19.03
N ALA A 172 -3.63 1.86 19.12
CA ALA A 172 -2.35 1.63 18.45
C ALA A 172 -2.23 0.15 18.07
N ASP A 173 -2.47 -0.17 16.79
CA ASP A 173 -2.38 -1.52 16.24
C ASP A 173 -1.10 -1.68 15.40
N PRO A 174 -0.07 -2.39 15.90
CA PRO A 174 1.18 -2.58 15.17
C PRO A 174 1.05 -3.46 13.92
N THR A 175 0.09 -4.38 13.92
CA THR A 175 -0.04 -5.31 12.79
C THR A 175 -0.63 -4.64 11.56
N LEU A 176 -1.48 -3.63 11.77
CA LEU A 176 -2.17 -2.90 10.72
C LEU A 176 -1.67 -1.47 10.57
N ASN A 177 -0.63 -1.07 11.30
CA ASN A 177 -0.11 0.29 11.32
C ASN A 177 -1.20 1.36 11.55
N LEU A 178 -2.12 1.12 12.50
CA LEU A 178 -3.23 2.03 12.81
C LEU A 178 -2.94 2.75 14.12
N ILE A 179 -2.94 4.08 14.11
CA ILE A 179 -2.72 4.91 15.29
C ILE A 179 -3.84 5.95 15.38
N GLY A 180 -4.48 6.03 16.55
CA GLY A 180 -5.56 6.98 16.82
C GLY A 180 -6.95 6.48 16.45
N LEU A 181 -7.95 7.03 17.12
CA LEU A 181 -9.33 6.54 17.09
C LEU A 181 -9.94 6.55 15.69
N GLU A 182 -9.76 7.64 14.93
CA GLU A 182 -10.38 7.79 13.61
C GLU A 182 -9.84 6.79 12.59
N ASP A 183 -8.51 6.65 12.49
CA ASP A 183 -7.87 5.69 11.58
C ASP A 183 -8.26 4.26 11.93
N TRP A 184 -8.30 3.93 13.22
CA TRP A 184 -8.72 2.62 13.68
C TRP A 184 -10.18 2.35 13.32
N LEU A 185 -11.10 3.28 13.59
CA LEU A 185 -12.52 3.12 13.29
C LEU A 185 -12.77 2.99 11.79
N LYS A 186 -12.16 3.83 10.95
CA LYS A 186 -12.29 3.73 9.49
C LYS A 186 -11.81 2.38 8.97
N ALA A 187 -10.71 1.85 9.53
CA ALA A 187 -10.15 0.58 9.09
C ALA A 187 -10.85 -0.66 9.68
N ARG A 188 -11.41 -0.55 10.90
CA ARG A 188 -11.90 -1.69 11.69
C ARG A 188 -13.43 -1.76 11.78
N VAL A 189 -14.15 -0.64 11.75
CA VAL A 189 -15.61 -0.60 11.92
C VAL A 189 -16.31 0.02 10.71
N GLY A 190 -15.64 0.93 10.02
CA GLY A 190 -16.18 1.69 8.90
C GLY A 190 -16.66 0.82 7.73
N PHE A 191 -17.61 1.37 6.99
CA PHE A 191 -18.23 0.77 5.82
C PHE A 191 -17.33 0.73 4.60
N SER A 192 -16.44 1.72 4.46
CA SER A 192 -15.54 1.88 3.32
C SER A 192 -14.67 0.65 3.11
N GLU A 193 -14.19 0.48 1.89
CA GLU A 193 -13.23 -0.57 1.60
C GLU A 193 -12.01 -0.46 2.52
N ARG A 194 -11.64 -1.57 3.15
CA ARG A 194 -10.56 -1.63 4.12
C ARG A 194 -9.23 -1.64 3.38
N LYS A 195 -8.30 -0.77 3.79
CA LYS A 195 -6.93 -0.78 3.27
C LYS A 195 -6.29 -2.14 3.54
N THR A 196 -5.92 -2.84 2.48
CA THR A 196 -5.25 -4.13 2.55
C THR A 196 -3.84 -3.93 3.09
N HIS A 197 -3.53 -4.57 4.22
CA HIS A 197 -2.16 -4.65 4.73
C HIS A 197 -1.55 -6.00 4.31
N GLU A 198 -0.24 -6.04 4.12
CA GLU A 198 0.54 -7.23 3.72
C GLU A 198 0.43 -8.38 4.73
N ILE A 199 0.09 -8.08 5.98
CA ILE A 199 0.51 -8.87 7.14
C ILE A 199 -0.62 -9.74 7.74
N VAL A 200 -1.93 -9.50 7.55
CA VAL A 200 -2.96 -10.26 8.30
C VAL A 200 -4.17 -10.68 7.45
N SER A 201 -4.81 -11.79 7.85
CA SER A 201 -6.19 -12.19 7.50
C SER A 201 -7.26 -11.13 7.81
N SER A 202 -6.88 -9.96 8.30
CA SER A 202 -7.76 -8.79 8.47
C SER A 202 -8.32 -8.29 7.14
N ARG A 203 -7.74 -8.69 5.99
CA ARG A 203 -8.30 -8.47 4.64
C ARG A 203 -9.77 -8.90 4.55
N ASP A 204 -10.13 -9.93 5.32
CA ASP A 204 -11.45 -10.54 5.31
C ASP A 204 -12.28 -10.10 6.53
N MET A 205 -11.73 -9.32 7.46
CA MET A 205 -12.48 -8.93 8.66
C MET A 205 -13.61 -7.94 8.34
N LEU A 206 -14.84 -8.27 8.76
CA LEU A 206 -16.05 -7.50 8.44
C LEU A 206 -16.36 -6.40 9.46
N VAL A 207 -16.34 -6.71 10.77
CA VAL A 207 -16.55 -5.75 11.88
C VAL A 207 -16.26 -6.42 13.24
N PRO A 208 -15.64 -5.73 14.21
CA PRO A 208 -15.59 -6.17 15.60
C PRO A 208 -16.98 -6.20 16.25
N ILE A 209 -17.20 -7.14 17.16
CA ILE A 209 -18.44 -7.27 17.93
C ILE A 209 -18.21 -7.20 19.44
N ALA A 210 -16.95 -7.30 19.87
CA ALA A 210 -16.56 -7.10 21.26
C ALA A 210 -15.12 -6.55 21.33
N VAL A 211 -14.87 -5.59 22.22
CA VAL A 211 -13.57 -4.97 22.47
C VAL A 211 -13.36 -4.81 23.97
N PHE A 212 -12.25 -5.32 24.49
CA PHE A 212 -11.95 -5.35 25.92
C PHE A 212 -10.52 -4.87 26.21
N ALA A 213 -10.36 -4.15 27.31
CA ALA A 213 -9.04 -3.79 27.84
C ALA A 213 -8.63 -4.75 28.96
N LEU A 214 -7.36 -5.15 28.93
CA LEU A 214 -6.78 -6.12 29.86
C LEU A 214 -5.78 -5.45 30.81
N ASP A 215 -5.73 -5.95 32.04
CA ASP A 215 -4.65 -5.64 32.99
C ASP A 215 -3.34 -6.38 32.63
N ALA A 216 -2.30 -6.16 33.45
CA ALA A 216 -1.00 -6.83 33.28
C ALA A 216 -1.05 -8.35 33.52
N LYS A 217 -2.07 -8.86 34.21
CA LYS A 217 -2.29 -10.29 34.47
C LYS A 217 -3.11 -10.96 33.36
N GLY A 218 -3.68 -10.18 32.45
CA GLY A 218 -4.51 -10.65 31.35
C GLY A 218 -6.00 -10.71 31.68
N ASN A 219 -6.44 -10.16 32.81
CA ASN A 219 -7.87 -10.09 33.16
C ASN A 219 -8.53 -8.91 32.44
N ILE A 220 -9.77 -9.10 32.00
CA ILE A 220 -10.57 -8.02 31.42
C ILE A 220 -10.98 -7.05 32.53
N VAL A 221 -10.47 -5.81 32.46
CA VAL A 221 -10.77 -4.74 33.43
C VAL A 221 -11.77 -3.71 32.92
N GLU A 222 -11.94 -3.59 31.60
CA GLU A 222 -12.89 -2.64 31.02
C GLU A 222 -13.52 -3.19 29.75
N ASN A 223 -14.84 -3.01 29.59
CA ASN A 223 -15.54 -3.22 28.34
C ASN A 223 -15.52 -1.94 27.52
N ARG A 224 -14.91 -1.99 26.33
CA ARG A 224 -14.72 -0.85 25.43
C ARG A 224 -15.65 -0.91 24.20
N SER A 225 -16.47 -1.95 24.09
CA SER A 225 -17.35 -2.17 22.93
C SER A 225 -18.32 -1.01 22.69
N GLU A 226 -18.95 -0.46 23.73
CA GLU A 226 -19.86 0.68 23.56
C GLU A 226 -19.13 1.94 23.08
N HIS A 227 -17.90 2.16 23.55
CA HIS A 227 -17.08 3.27 23.08
C HIS A 227 -16.77 3.12 21.58
N TYR A 228 -16.17 1.99 21.17
CA TYR A 228 -15.74 1.80 19.78
C TYR A 228 -16.90 1.54 18.80
N LEU A 229 -17.83 0.67 19.15
CA LEU A 229 -18.78 0.08 18.21
C LEU A 229 -20.12 0.82 18.16
N ILE A 230 -20.39 1.71 19.13
CA ILE A 230 -21.61 2.50 19.20
C ILE A 230 -21.29 4.00 19.11
N ARG A 231 -20.69 4.59 20.16
CA ARG A 231 -20.51 6.04 20.27
C ARG A 231 -19.54 6.59 19.23
N SER A 232 -18.33 6.03 19.18
CA SER A 232 -17.30 6.52 18.26
C SER A 232 -17.55 6.09 16.82
N PHE A 233 -18.20 4.94 16.62
CA PHE A 233 -18.61 4.50 15.29
C PHE A 233 -19.53 5.53 14.61
N ASP A 234 -20.59 5.95 15.28
CA ASP A 234 -21.51 6.96 14.71
C ASP A 234 -20.83 8.32 14.53
N ALA A 235 -19.95 8.71 15.47
CA ALA A 235 -19.20 9.96 15.41
C ALA A 235 -18.31 10.08 14.16
N VAL A 236 -17.64 9.00 13.73
CA VAL A 236 -16.81 8.97 12.49
C VAL A 236 -17.66 9.21 11.24
N TYR A 237 -18.95 8.94 11.34
CA TYR A 237 -19.92 9.21 10.28
C TYR A 237 -20.76 10.46 10.55
N GLN A 238 -20.25 11.39 11.36
CA GLN A 238 -20.90 12.67 11.67
C GLN A 238 -22.31 12.47 12.29
N ASN A 239 -22.47 11.43 13.10
CA ASN A 239 -23.73 11.04 13.73
C ASN A 239 -24.88 10.71 12.76
N LYS A 240 -24.55 10.30 11.53
CA LYS A 240 -25.54 9.96 10.49
C LYS A 240 -26.06 8.53 10.61
N ILE A 241 -25.27 7.61 11.17
CA ILE A 241 -25.63 6.20 11.24
C ILE A 241 -26.75 5.97 12.25
N SER A 242 -26.77 6.74 13.34
CA SER A 242 -27.82 6.63 14.35
C SER A 242 -29.21 7.03 13.87
N ALA A 243 -29.33 7.70 12.72
CA ALA A 243 -30.61 7.97 12.07
C ALA A 243 -31.18 6.75 11.31
N ALA A 244 -30.40 5.68 11.15
CA ALA A 244 -30.87 4.47 10.48
C ALA A 244 -31.94 3.75 11.31
N PRO A 245 -33.07 3.30 10.71
CA PRO A 245 -34.08 2.50 11.43
C PRO A 245 -33.48 1.24 12.08
N ILE A 246 -32.45 0.66 11.45
CA ILE A 246 -31.77 -0.55 11.92
C ILE A 246 -30.73 -0.28 13.04
N TRP A 247 -30.43 0.98 13.37
CA TRP A 247 -29.40 1.32 14.35
C TRP A 247 -29.68 0.76 15.74
N LYS A 248 -30.94 0.81 16.19
CA LYS A 248 -31.32 0.25 17.49
C LYS A 248 -31.03 -1.26 17.57
N LYS A 249 -31.27 -1.99 16.48
CA LYS A 249 -30.96 -3.41 16.37
C LYS A 249 -29.45 -3.67 16.46
N TRP A 250 -28.61 -2.80 15.90
CA TRP A 250 -27.15 -2.89 16.07
C TRP A 250 -26.74 -2.73 17.54
N GLN A 251 -27.27 -1.70 18.22
CA GLN A 251 -27.01 -1.48 19.64
C GLN A 251 -27.39 -2.68 20.51
N ASP A 252 -28.59 -3.21 20.31
CA ASP A 252 -29.12 -4.35 21.07
C ASP A 252 -28.29 -5.62 20.80
N ALA A 253 -27.85 -5.83 19.56
CA ALA A 253 -27.05 -6.99 19.21
C ALA A 253 -25.62 -6.92 19.81
N ILE A 254 -25.00 -5.74 19.82
CA ILE A 254 -23.72 -5.51 20.52
C ILE A 254 -23.90 -5.70 22.03
N GLN A 255 -24.96 -5.16 22.63
CA GLN A 255 -25.23 -5.33 24.06
C GLN A 255 -25.41 -6.81 24.44
N PHE A 256 -26.12 -7.58 23.61
CA PHE A 256 -26.35 -9.00 23.83
C PHE A 256 -25.07 -9.83 23.77
N ILE A 257 -24.23 -9.64 22.74
CA ILE A 257 -23.08 -10.52 22.51
C ILE A 257 -21.89 -10.22 23.44
N ASN A 258 -21.85 -9.03 24.04
CA ASN A 258 -20.72 -8.59 24.86
C ASN A 258 -20.45 -9.47 26.09
N PRO A 259 -21.45 -9.80 26.95
CA PRO A 259 -21.25 -10.71 28.07
C PRO A 259 -20.78 -12.11 27.62
N VAL A 260 -21.34 -12.63 26.52
CA VAL A 260 -20.96 -13.93 25.94
C VAL A 260 -19.49 -13.92 25.50
N CYS A 261 -19.08 -12.89 24.76
CA CYS A 261 -17.69 -12.71 24.32
C CYS A 261 -16.72 -12.56 25.50
N ARG A 262 -17.11 -11.83 26.55
CA ARG A 262 -16.32 -11.73 27.79
C ARG A 262 -16.15 -13.11 28.43
N ASN A 263 -17.25 -13.85 28.61
CA ASN A 263 -17.23 -15.19 29.19
C ASN A 263 -16.37 -16.16 28.36
N ALA A 264 -16.39 -16.02 27.03
CA ALA A 264 -15.53 -16.78 26.15
C ALA A 264 -14.05 -16.50 26.42
N PHE A 265 -13.61 -15.24 26.47
CA PHE A 265 -12.22 -14.90 26.83
C PHE A 265 -11.83 -15.42 28.23
N GLU A 266 -12.76 -15.41 29.18
CA GLU A 266 -12.56 -15.91 30.54
C GLU A 266 -12.65 -17.45 30.63
N GLY A 267 -12.95 -18.14 29.52
CA GLY A 267 -13.08 -19.61 29.45
C GLY A 267 -14.35 -20.16 30.11
N LYS A 268 -15.32 -19.32 30.44
CA LYS A 268 -16.58 -19.68 31.12
C LYS A 268 -17.68 -20.12 30.16
N GLU A 269 -17.58 -19.76 28.88
CA GLU A 269 -18.63 -20.02 27.88
C GLU A 269 -18.01 -20.36 26.52
N ASN A 270 -18.64 -21.29 25.79
CA ASN A 270 -18.21 -21.64 24.44
C ASN A 270 -18.94 -20.76 23.40
N LEU A 271 -18.23 -19.82 22.78
CA LEU A 271 -18.79 -18.90 21.79
C LEU A 271 -19.27 -19.60 20.52
N HIS A 272 -18.81 -20.81 20.21
CA HIS A 272 -19.27 -21.56 19.04
C HIS A 272 -20.77 -21.89 19.09
N LEU A 273 -21.36 -21.93 20.30
CA LEU A 273 -22.80 -22.11 20.51
C LEU A 273 -23.64 -20.90 20.03
N HIS A 274 -22.99 -19.76 19.75
CA HIS A 274 -23.64 -18.50 19.36
C HIS A 274 -23.38 -18.14 17.88
N THR A 275 -22.94 -19.09 17.06
CA THR A 275 -22.61 -18.85 15.63
C THR A 275 -23.77 -18.24 14.82
N ASN A 276 -25.01 -18.66 15.09
CA ASN A 276 -26.21 -18.11 14.46
C ASN A 276 -26.42 -16.64 14.84
N LYS A 277 -26.14 -16.28 16.09
CA LYS A 277 -26.25 -14.89 16.55
C LYS A 277 -25.17 -14.02 15.94
N ILE A 278 -23.94 -14.51 15.82
CA ILE A 278 -22.85 -13.83 15.12
C ILE A 278 -23.24 -13.55 13.66
N ASN A 279 -23.90 -14.51 12.99
CA ASN A 279 -24.42 -14.30 11.64
C ASN A 279 -25.55 -13.27 11.56
N GLU A 280 -26.45 -13.24 12.55
CA GLU A 280 -27.49 -12.20 12.64
C GLU A 280 -26.85 -10.81 12.78
N ILE A 281 -25.83 -10.66 13.65
CA ILE A 281 -25.09 -9.40 13.83
C ILE A 281 -24.42 -8.95 12.53
N LYS A 282 -23.83 -9.89 11.77
CA LYS A 282 -23.29 -9.61 10.42
C LYS A 282 -24.38 -9.03 9.50
N GLY A 283 -25.59 -9.61 9.52
CA GLY A 283 -26.72 -9.13 8.75
C GLY A 283 -27.11 -7.69 9.10
N VAL A 284 -27.20 -7.38 10.40
CA VAL A 284 -27.50 -6.03 10.90
C VAL A 284 -26.45 -5.02 10.46
N TYR A 285 -25.16 -5.36 10.57
CA TYR A 285 -24.07 -4.50 10.08
C TYR A 285 -24.16 -4.24 8.57
N THR A 286 -24.48 -5.28 7.80
CA THR A 286 -24.61 -5.20 6.33
C THR A 286 -25.79 -4.31 5.93
N GLU A 287 -26.92 -4.44 6.62
CA GLU A 287 -28.10 -3.58 6.39
C GLU A 287 -27.80 -2.13 6.74
N LEU A 288 -27.10 -1.87 7.85
CA LEU A 288 -26.67 -0.54 8.25
C LEU A 288 -25.71 0.10 7.24
N LYS A 289 -24.76 -0.68 6.72
CA LYS A 289 -23.85 -0.28 5.64
C LYS A 289 -24.61 0.12 4.38
N ASN A 290 -25.54 -0.73 3.94
CA ASN A 290 -26.33 -0.49 2.73
C ASN A 290 -27.24 0.75 2.88
N TRP A 291 -27.87 0.91 4.05
CA TRP A 291 -28.65 2.10 4.36
C TRP A 291 -27.80 3.37 4.27
N TYR A 292 -26.59 3.36 4.87
CA TYR A 292 -25.70 4.51 4.84
C TYR A 292 -25.27 4.86 3.41
N TYR A 293 -24.92 3.86 2.60
CA TYR A 293 -24.58 4.09 1.20
C TYR A 293 -25.75 4.68 0.41
N ASN A 294 -26.95 4.14 0.56
CA ASN A 294 -28.12 4.67 -0.13
C ASN A 294 -28.45 6.12 0.28
N ALA A 295 -28.27 6.46 1.56
CA ALA A 295 -28.62 7.78 2.09
C ALA A 295 -27.53 8.84 1.86
N TYR A 296 -26.25 8.47 1.94
CA TYR A 296 -25.14 9.43 2.06
C TYR A 296 -23.96 9.19 1.12
N ALA A 297 -23.87 8.04 0.44
CA ALA A 297 -22.81 7.73 -0.51
C ALA A 297 -23.34 6.90 -1.69
N PRO A 298 -24.33 7.40 -2.45
CA PRO A 298 -25.05 6.59 -3.45
C PRO A 298 -24.14 6.08 -4.56
N TRP A 299 -23.01 6.75 -4.84
CA TRP A 299 -22.00 6.28 -5.79
C TRP A 299 -21.34 4.94 -5.39
N GLU A 300 -21.39 4.55 -4.11
CA GLU A 300 -20.84 3.27 -3.66
C GLU A 300 -21.58 2.07 -4.25
N ILE A 301 -22.80 2.23 -4.79
CA ILE A 301 -23.48 1.17 -5.55
C ILE A 301 -22.63 0.68 -6.73
N LEU A 302 -21.90 1.58 -7.38
CA LEU A 302 -20.99 1.25 -8.48
C LEU A 302 -19.71 0.57 -7.97
N ARG A 303 -19.45 0.59 -6.67
CA ARG A 303 -18.25 0.04 -6.02
C ARG A 303 -18.47 -1.31 -5.31
N GLN A 304 -19.72 -1.74 -5.17
CA GLN A 304 -20.06 -3.02 -4.56
C GLN A 304 -19.75 -4.22 -5.45
N GLY A 305 -19.63 -5.41 -4.84
CA GLY A 305 -19.35 -6.68 -5.51
C GLY A 305 -17.86 -7.01 -5.61
N GLU A 306 -17.57 -8.26 -5.95
CA GLU A 306 -16.21 -8.67 -6.33
C GLU A 306 -15.84 -8.06 -7.68
N LYS A 307 -14.57 -7.63 -7.80
CA LYS A 307 -14.07 -6.96 -8.98
C LYS A 307 -12.68 -7.44 -9.34
N PRO A 308 -12.35 -7.50 -10.65
CA PRO A 308 -10.98 -7.72 -11.08
C PRO A 308 -10.05 -6.69 -10.44
N GLN A 309 -8.85 -7.11 -10.06
CA GLN A 309 -7.84 -6.25 -9.46
C GLN A 309 -6.79 -5.83 -10.48
N LEU A 310 -6.35 -4.57 -10.45
CA LEU A 310 -5.25 -4.07 -11.28
C LEU A 310 -4.14 -3.50 -10.39
N MET A 311 -2.95 -4.07 -10.51
CA MET A 311 -1.72 -3.52 -9.96
C MET A 311 -0.84 -3.00 -11.10
N ILE A 312 -0.31 -1.78 -10.94
CA ILE A 312 0.60 -1.17 -11.91
C ILE A 312 1.93 -0.88 -11.23
N LEU A 313 3.03 -1.28 -11.85
CA LEU A 313 4.38 -0.93 -11.43
C LEU A 313 5.08 -0.13 -12.54
N GLY A 314 5.38 1.13 -12.23
CA GLY A 314 6.20 2.01 -13.03
C GLY A 314 7.68 1.65 -12.92
N THR A 315 8.41 1.69 -14.03
CA THR A 315 9.85 1.46 -14.08
C THR A 315 10.59 2.64 -14.70
N PHE A 316 11.91 2.66 -14.53
CA PHE A 316 12.81 3.63 -15.18
C PHE A 316 13.35 3.11 -16.53
N HIS A 317 12.76 2.05 -17.07
CA HIS A 317 13.27 1.23 -18.18
C HIS A 317 14.68 0.69 -17.92
N PHE A 318 14.80 -0.61 -17.60
CA PHE A 318 16.11 -1.22 -17.30
C PHE A 318 17.03 -1.15 -18.52
N LYS A 319 16.43 -1.15 -19.71
CA LYS A 319 17.11 -0.87 -20.97
C LYS A 319 16.39 0.28 -21.68
N ASP A 320 17.08 1.41 -21.79
CA ASP A 320 16.57 2.58 -22.52
C ASP A 320 16.27 2.26 -23.98
N SER A 321 15.10 2.70 -24.45
CA SER A 321 14.67 2.59 -25.84
C SER A 321 15.16 3.77 -26.69
N GLY A 322 15.63 4.85 -26.06
CA GLY A 322 16.10 6.06 -26.71
C GLY A 322 14.96 6.95 -27.23
N LEU A 323 13.71 6.72 -26.79
CA LEU A 323 12.55 7.50 -27.22
C LEU A 323 12.29 8.74 -26.35
N ASP A 324 12.79 8.75 -25.11
CA ASP A 324 12.54 9.85 -24.16
C ASP A 324 13.39 11.09 -24.46
N GLY A 325 12.88 12.28 -24.13
CA GLY A 325 13.61 13.54 -24.33
C GLY A 325 14.89 13.63 -23.48
N TYR A 326 14.87 13.10 -22.26
CA TYR A 326 16.07 12.93 -21.44
C TYR A 326 16.79 11.63 -21.81
N LYS A 327 18.11 11.69 -21.97
CA LYS A 327 18.95 10.51 -22.22
C LYS A 327 19.71 10.12 -20.95
N PRO A 328 19.52 8.90 -20.42
CA PRO A 328 20.25 8.40 -19.26
C PRO A 328 21.76 8.52 -19.39
N LYS A 329 22.43 9.01 -18.35
CA LYS A 329 23.88 9.13 -18.21
C LYS A 329 24.47 8.10 -17.24
N PHE A 330 23.65 7.56 -16.35
CA PHE A 330 24.07 6.60 -15.34
C PHE A 330 23.52 5.22 -15.69
N SER A 331 24.40 4.22 -15.79
CA SER A 331 24.03 2.85 -16.17
C SER A 331 23.94 1.93 -14.95
N VAL A 332 22.96 1.03 -14.96
CA VAL A 332 22.88 -0.09 -14.00
C VAL A 332 23.02 -1.39 -14.78
N ASN A 333 24.01 -2.22 -14.40
CA ASN A 333 24.08 -3.58 -14.91
C ASN A 333 23.07 -4.45 -14.16
N ILE A 334 21.87 -4.59 -14.72
CA ILE A 334 20.81 -5.41 -14.12
C ILE A 334 21.17 -6.90 -14.07
N LEU A 335 22.12 -7.36 -14.90
CA LEU A 335 22.59 -8.75 -14.95
C LEU A 335 23.70 -9.05 -13.95
N SER A 336 24.18 -8.06 -13.19
CA SER A 336 25.13 -8.31 -12.10
C SER A 336 24.51 -9.16 -11.00
N GLU A 337 25.30 -9.99 -10.33
CA GLU A 337 24.83 -10.91 -9.28
C GLU A 337 23.98 -10.21 -8.22
N LYS A 338 24.45 -9.06 -7.70
CA LYS A 338 23.70 -8.24 -6.74
C LYS A 338 22.32 -7.84 -7.27
N ARG A 339 22.25 -7.32 -8.51
CA ARG A 339 20.97 -6.88 -9.10
C ARG A 339 20.06 -8.05 -9.45
N GLN A 340 20.61 -9.21 -9.77
CA GLN A 340 19.84 -10.44 -9.98
C GLN A 340 19.14 -10.90 -8.70
N GLN A 341 19.81 -10.84 -7.56
CA GLN A 341 19.18 -11.10 -6.25
C GLN A 341 18.06 -10.10 -5.95
N GLU A 342 18.27 -8.81 -6.26
CA GLU A 342 17.23 -7.78 -6.08
C GLU A 342 16.04 -7.97 -7.05
N VAL A 343 16.28 -8.42 -8.28
CA VAL A 343 15.21 -8.80 -9.23
C VAL A 343 14.44 -10.01 -8.72
N ASP A 344 15.11 -11.01 -8.16
CA ASP A 344 14.45 -12.20 -7.62
C ASP A 344 13.59 -11.85 -6.37
N ASP A 345 14.06 -10.97 -5.50
CA ASP A 345 13.26 -10.39 -4.41
C ASP A 345 12.01 -9.68 -4.95
N LEU A 346 12.18 -8.81 -5.94
CA LEU A 346 11.07 -8.11 -6.60
C LEU A 346 10.04 -9.08 -7.19
N VAL A 347 10.48 -10.11 -7.91
CA VAL A 347 9.60 -11.13 -8.50
C VAL A 347 8.85 -11.91 -7.41
N ASN A 348 9.51 -12.28 -6.31
CA ASN A 348 8.87 -12.98 -5.19
C ASN A 348 7.78 -12.15 -4.53
N ARG A 349 8.04 -10.85 -4.37
CA ARG A 349 7.08 -9.87 -3.82
C ARG A 349 5.87 -9.69 -4.72
N LEU A 350 6.09 -9.50 -6.02
CA LEU A 350 5.01 -9.41 -7.00
C LEU A 350 4.21 -10.73 -7.11
N ALA A 351 4.84 -11.89 -6.91
CA ALA A 351 4.15 -13.17 -6.87
C ALA A 351 3.17 -13.30 -5.70
N ALA A 352 3.37 -12.57 -4.60
CA ALA A 352 2.43 -12.54 -3.48
C ALA A 352 1.10 -11.86 -3.85
N PHE A 353 1.09 -10.99 -4.87
CA PHE A 353 -0.14 -10.49 -5.49
C PHE A 353 -0.87 -11.57 -6.31
N LYS A 354 -0.28 -12.73 -6.57
CA LYS A 354 -0.91 -13.83 -7.33
C LYS A 354 -1.61 -13.36 -8.62
N PRO A 355 -0.93 -12.60 -9.50
CA PRO A 355 -1.56 -12.13 -10.73
C PRO A 355 -2.02 -13.32 -11.58
N THR A 356 -3.26 -13.29 -12.05
CA THR A 356 -3.81 -14.25 -13.02
C THR A 356 -3.38 -13.89 -14.44
N LYS A 357 -3.10 -12.60 -14.70
CA LYS A 357 -2.68 -12.07 -16.00
C LYS A 357 -1.54 -11.06 -15.79
N ILE A 358 -0.54 -11.09 -16.68
CA ILE A 358 0.59 -10.15 -16.68
C ILE A 358 0.57 -9.36 -17.99
N ALA A 359 0.30 -8.07 -17.88
CA ALA A 359 0.31 -7.10 -18.96
C ALA A 359 1.66 -6.39 -19.07
N ILE A 360 2.12 -6.14 -20.30
CA ILE A 360 3.44 -5.58 -20.61
C ILE A 360 3.35 -4.45 -21.64
N GLU A 361 4.24 -3.47 -21.50
CA GLU A 361 4.36 -2.32 -22.39
C GLU A 361 5.02 -2.65 -23.74
N TRP A 362 4.47 -3.63 -24.47
CA TRP A 362 4.76 -3.86 -25.89
C TRP A 362 3.47 -3.77 -26.70
N LYS A 363 3.57 -3.48 -28.01
CA LYS A 363 2.42 -3.08 -28.82
C LYS A 363 1.51 -4.28 -29.06
N LYS A 364 0.26 -4.20 -28.59
CA LYS A 364 -0.74 -5.29 -28.69
C LYS A 364 -0.86 -5.86 -30.11
N GLU A 365 -0.99 -4.99 -31.10
CA GLU A 365 -1.25 -5.38 -32.49
C GLU A 365 0.00 -5.92 -33.22
N LYS A 366 1.20 -5.51 -32.80
CA LYS A 366 2.44 -5.78 -33.51
C LYS A 366 3.28 -6.88 -32.86
N ASP A 367 3.37 -6.87 -31.53
CA ASP A 367 4.42 -7.57 -30.80
C ASP A 367 3.94 -8.86 -30.12
N GLN A 368 2.63 -9.08 -29.99
CA GLN A 368 2.07 -10.22 -29.24
C GLN A 368 2.61 -11.57 -29.72
N ARG A 369 2.57 -11.85 -31.03
CA ARG A 369 3.09 -13.12 -31.59
C ARG A 369 4.57 -13.32 -31.31
N PHE A 370 5.35 -12.24 -31.33
CA PHE A 370 6.77 -12.28 -31.03
C PHE A 370 7.01 -12.58 -29.54
N VAL A 371 6.24 -11.95 -28.63
CA VAL A 371 6.29 -12.25 -27.20
C VAL A 371 5.97 -13.70 -26.93
N ASP A 372 4.89 -14.21 -27.49
CA ASP A 372 4.44 -15.58 -27.24
C ASP A 372 5.53 -16.59 -27.64
N SER A 373 6.15 -16.37 -28.81
CA SER A 373 7.27 -17.19 -29.28
C SER A 373 8.48 -17.08 -28.36
N LEU A 374 8.93 -15.87 -28.03
CA LEU A 374 10.13 -15.65 -27.22
C LEU A 374 9.95 -16.15 -25.78
N TYR A 375 8.76 -15.97 -25.23
CA TYR A 375 8.40 -16.46 -23.91
C TYR A 375 8.33 -17.99 -23.89
N GLY A 376 7.81 -18.62 -24.94
CA GLY A 376 7.86 -20.07 -25.13
C GLY A 376 9.30 -20.62 -25.13
N GLU A 377 10.22 -19.97 -25.83
CA GLU A 377 11.66 -20.33 -25.81
C GLU A 377 12.28 -20.18 -24.41
N TYR A 378 11.90 -19.14 -23.67
CA TYR A 378 12.33 -18.96 -22.29
C TYR A 378 11.80 -20.05 -21.35
N LEU A 379 10.51 -20.41 -21.47
CA LEU A 379 9.90 -21.48 -20.69
C LEU A 379 10.58 -22.83 -20.97
N ALA A 380 10.97 -23.07 -22.22
CA ALA A 380 11.70 -24.26 -22.63
C ALA A 380 13.20 -24.25 -22.27
N GLY A 381 13.70 -23.18 -21.65
CA GLY A 381 15.12 -23.05 -21.28
C GLY A 381 16.07 -22.79 -22.44
N ARG A 382 15.54 -22.42 -23.63
CA ARG A 382 16.32 -22.16 -24.85
C ARG A 382 16.64 -20.69 -25.09
N TYR A 383 16.08 -19.78 -24.29
CA TYR A 383 16.36 -18.35 -24.35
C TYR A 383 16.98 -17.84 -23.05
N GLN A 384 18.11 -17.15 -23.17
CA GLN A 384 18.75 -16.42 -22.07
C GLN A 384 18.21 -14.99 -22.00
N LEU A 385 17.72 -14.59 -20.82
CA LEU A 385 17.10 -13.28 -20.62
C LEU A 385 18.10 -12.13 -20.77
N GLY A 386 17.78 -11.17 -21.63
CA GLY A 386 18.50 -9.89 -21.74
C GLY A 386 18.08 -8.86 -20.68
N GLN A 387 18.65 -7.65 -20.74
CA GLN A 387 18.52 -6.62 -19.70
C GLN A 387 17.13 -5.96 -19.58
N ASN A 388 16.23 -6.17 -20.55
CA ASN A 388 14.92 -5.50 -20.54
C ASN A 388 14.07 -5.92 -19.32
N GLU A 389 13.35 -4.97 -18.73
CA GLU A 389 12.52 -5.15 -17.55
C GLU A 389 11.40 -6.18 -17.74
N ILE A 390 10.84 -6.31 -18.94
CA ILE A 390 9.85 -7.34 -19.26
C ILE A 390 10.48 -8.73 -19.15
N TYR A 391 11.73 -8.90 -19.58
CA TYR A 391 12.46 -10.16 -19.44
C TYR A 391 12.83 -10.43 -17.98
N GLN A 392 13.40 -9.44 -17.30
CA GLN A 392 13.89 -9.62 -15.94
C GLN A 392 12.75 -9.80 -14.94
N VAL A 393 11.61 -9.14 -15.13
CA VAL A 393 10.48 -9.16 -14.18
C VAL A 393 9.33 -10.04 -14.70
N CYS A 394 8.71 -9.68 -15.83
CA CYS A 394 7.47 -10.32 -16.27
C CYS A 394 7.66 -11.77 -16.73
N PHE A 395 8.72 -12.07 -17.49
CA PHE A 395 8.99 -13.45 -17.93
C PHE A 395 9.26 -14.36 -16.72
N ARG A 396 10.08 -13.91 -15.77
CA ARG A 396 10.36 -14.64 -14.52
C ARG A 396 9.10 -14.84 -13.68
N LEU A 397 8.32 -13.78 -13.48
CA LEU A 397 7.08 -13.82 -12.72
C LEU A 397 6.08 -14.79 -13.35
N GLY A 398 5.87 -14.71 -14.67
CA GLY A 398 5.00 -15.64 -15.39
C GLY A 398 5.45 -17.09 -15.23
N LYS A 399 6.76 -17.37 -15.39
CA LYS A 399 7.30 -18.72 -15.24
C LYS A 399 7.09 -19.26 -13.81
N LYS A 400 7.34 -18.41 -12.81
CA LYS A 400 7.14 -18.75 -11.39
C LYS A 400 5.69 -19.09 -11.06
N LEU A 401 4.73 -18.42 -11.71
CA LEU A 401 3.29 -18.63 -11.50
C LEU A 401 2.67 -19.66 -12.46
N GLY A 402 3.46 -20.22 -13.39
CA GLY A 402 2.99 -21.22 -14.35
C GLY A 402 2.15 -20.64 -15.49
N HIS A 403 2.27 -19.35 -15.78
CA HIS A 403 1.55 -18.71 -16.87
C HIS A 403 2.08 -19.16 -18.22
N LYS A 404 1.17 -19.38 -19.16
CA LYS A 404 1.50 -19.81 -20.54
C LYS A 404 1.80 -18.65 -21.47
N GLN A 405 1.32 -17.44 -21.14
CA GLN A 405 1.46 -16.25 -21.97
C GLN A 405 1.50 -14.97 -21.12
N LEU A 406 1.96 -13.90 -21.75
CA LEU A 406 1.91 -12.53 -21.24
C LEU A 406 1.12 -11.67 -22.26
N TYR A 407 0.58 -10.54 -21.83
CA TYR A 407 -0.35 -9.74 -22.64
C TYR A 407 0.25 -8.39 -23.02
N CYS A 408 0.47 -8.16 -24.32
CA CYS A 408 0.87 -6.86 -24.84
C CYS A 408 -0.30 -5.88 -24.75
N VAL A 409 -0.09 -4.70 -24.16
CA VAL A 409 -1.15 -3.69 -23.99
C VAL A 409 -0.79 -2.31 -24.53
N ASP A 410 0.46 -2.08 -24.93
CA ASP A 410 0.88 -0.79 -25.48
C ASP A 410 0.25 -0.51 -26.85
N THR A 411 0.16 0.76 -27.19
CA THR A 411 -0.42 1.28 -28.43
C THR A 411 0.11 2.69 -28.70
N GLN A 412 -0.10 3.20 -29.92
CA GLN A 412 0.21 4.59 -30.26
C GLN A 412 -0.89 5.54 -29.79
N ALA A 413 -0.51 6.80 -29.57
CA ALA A 413 -1.43 7.92 -29.43
C ALA A 413 -2.18 8.16 -30.75
N ARG A 414 -3.41 8.69 -30.65
CA ARG A 414 -4.07 9.40 -31.74
C ARG A 414 -3.93 10.90 -31.48
N TRP A 415 -3.52 11.63 -32.50
CA TRP A 415 -3.35 13.08 -32.48
C TRP A 415 -4.48 13.75 -33.24
N PHE A 416 -4.77 15.01 -32.92
CA PHE A 416 -5.61 15.86 -33.75
C PHE A 416 -4.86 16.19 -35.05
N GLU A 417 -5.59 16.21 -36.17
CA GLU A 417 -4.98 16.41 -37.50
C GLU A 417 -4.71 17.90 -37.79
N ASP A 418 -5.53 18.79 -37.23
CA ASP A 418 -5.53 20.23 -37.55
C ASP A 418 -4.98 21.11 -36.40
N VAL A 419 -3.96 20.65 -35.67
CA VAL A 419 -3.35 21.45 -34.60
C VAL A 419 -2.30 22.40 -35.19
N PRO A 420 -2.39 23.73 -34.94
CA PRO A 420 -1.36 24.67 -35.36
C PRO A 420 0.02 24.30 -34.80
N GLU A 421 1.06 24.44 -35.61
CA GLU A 421 2.43 24.26 -35.13
C GLU A 421 2.77 25.29 -34.04
N GLU A 422 3.30 24.81 -32.90
CA GLU A 422 3.47 25.61 -31.69
C GLU A 422 4.36 26.84 -31.89
N GLU A 423 5.50 26.70 -32.58
CA GLU A 423 6.46 27.81 -32.76
C GLU A 423 5.93 28.92 -33.67
N PRO A 424 5.42 28.65 -34.90
CA PRO A 424 4.79 29.67 -35.73
C PRO A 424 3.61 30.34 -35.04
N PHE A 425 2.74 29.55 -34.39
CA PHE A 425 1.58 30.05 -33.67
C PHE A 425 1.99 30.98 -32.52
N ALA A 426 2.97 30.56 -31.72
CA ALA A 426 3.47 31.39 -30.63
C ALA A 426 4.07 32.71 -31.11
N LYS A 427 4.71 32.71 -32.28
CA LYS A 427 5.25 33.93 -32.88
C LYS A 427 4.17 34.87 -33.39
N GLN A 428 3.16 34.34 -34.08
CA GLN A 428 2.05 35.11 -34.61
C GLN A 428 1.30 35.87 -33.51
N TYR A 429 1.09 35.23 -32.36
CA TYR A 429 0.28 35.77 -31.25
C TYR A 429 1.10 36.31 -30.07
N GLY A 430 2.43 36.40 -30.19
CA GLY A 430 3.29 36.94 -29.11
C GLY A 430 3.29 36.10 -27.84
N LEU A 431 3.13 34.78 -27.97
CA LEU A 431 3.04 33.82 -26.87
C LEU A 431 4.41 33.30 -26.41
N GLN A 432 5.52 33.72 -27.05
CA GLN A 432 6.86 33.28 -26.63
C GLN A 432 7.22 33.69 -25.20
N LYS A 433 6.52 34.69 -24.63
CA LYS A 433 6.60 35.03 -23.20
C LYS A 433 6.24 33.85 -22.27
N TYR A 434 5.51 32.85 -22.77
CA TYR A 434 5.17 31.63 -22.06
C TYR A 434 6.12 30.46 -22.33
N ALA A 435 7.10 30.62 -23.23
CA ALA A 435 8.11 29.59 -23.46
C ALA A 435 8.79 29.20 -22.14
N ASP A 436 9.13 27.93 -22.00
CA ASP A 436 9.73 27.43 -20.77
C ASP A 436 11.17 27.93 -20.61
N THR A 437 11.37 28.96 -19.80
CA THR A 437 12.70 29.50 -19.51
C THR A 437 13.31 28.97 -18.22
N THR A 438 12.57 28.18 -17.43
CA THR A 438 12.97 27.82 -16.06
C THR A 438 12.69 26.35 -15.73
N TYR A 439 11.45 25.89 -15.91
CA TYR A 439 11.03 24.57 -15.48
C TYR A 439 11.69 23.46 -16.31
N GLY A 440 11.92 23.64 -17.60
CA GLY A 440 12.62 22.65 -18.44
C GLY A 440 14.02 22.35 -17.91
N THR A 441 14.75 23.38 -17.45
CA THR A 441 16.07 23.20 -16.80
C THR A 441 15.94 22.49 -15.44
N LEU A 442 14.90 22.81 -14.67
CA LEU A 442 14.65 22.15 -13.38
C LEU A 442 14.26 20.68 -13.55
N TYR A 443 13.42 20.36 -14.54
CA TYR A 443 13.06 18.98 -14.89
C TYR A 443 14.27 18.21 -15.40
N GLN A 444 15.13 18.82 -16.21
CA GLN A 444 16.38 18.18 -16.64
C GLN A 444 17.28 17.82 -15.45
N LYS A 445 17.38 18.71 -14.46
CA LYS A 445 18.12 18.43 -13.21
C LYS A 445 17.45 17.32 -12.40
N LEU A 446 16.12 17.31 -12.32
CA LEU A 446 15.37 16.26 -11.64
C LEU A 446 15.61 14.90 -12.31
N TYR A 447 15.51 14.81 -13.64
CA TYR A 447 15.76 13.57 -14.38
C TYR A 447 17.19 13.09 -14.22
N GLU A 448 18.18 13.98 -14.24
CA GLU A 448 19.58 13.61 -13.96
C GLU A 448 19.79 13.12 -12.53
N THR A 449 19.08 13.72 -11.56
CA THR A 449 19.10 13.26 -10.17
C THR A 449 18.48 11.86 -10.05
N ASP A 450 17.28 11.65 -10.60
CA ASP A 450 16.59 10.36 -10.63
C ASP A 450 17.47 9.27 -11.28
N ASP A 451 18.08 9.62 -12.42
CA ASP A 451 18.96 8.75 -13.17
C ASP A 451 20.20 8.35 -12.35
N SER A 452 20.74 9.25 -11.53
CA SER A 452 21.84 8.93 -10.61
C SER A 452 21.39 8.04 -9.44
N LEU A 453 20.19 8.25 -8.90
CA LEU A 453 19.72 7.60 -7.68
C LEU A 453 19.67 6.06 -7.82
N LYS A 454 19.28 5.57 -8.99
CA LYS A 454 19.22 4.12 -9.27
C LYS A 454 20.58 3.41 -9.12
N THR A 455 21.69 4.14 -9.13
CA THR A 455 23.04 3.55 -8.94
C THR A 455 23.41 3.37 -7.47
N VAL A 456 22.80 4.14 -6.56
CA VAL A 456 23.14 4.16 -5.13
C VAL A 456 22.07 3.53 -4.23
N THR A 457 20.87 3.31 -4.74
CA THR A 457 19.78 2.61 -4.04
C THR A 457 19.65 1.15 -4.51
N THR A 458 19.00 0.32 -3.70
CA THR A 458 18.51 -0.99 -4.17
C THR A 458 17.45 -0.80 -5.27
N LEU A 459 17.22 -1.83 -6.09
CA LEU A 459 16.21 -1.80 -7.14
C LEU A 459 14.82 -1.50 -6.56
N ARG A 460 14.49 -2.15 -5.44
CA ARG A 460 13.21 -2.01 -4.75
C ARG A 460 13.00 -0.59 -4.22
N GLU A 461 13.98 -0.01 -3.55
CA GLU A 461 13.91 1.38 -3.07
C GLU A 461 13.74 2.37 -4.21
N HIS A 462 14.47 2.17 -5.32
CA HIS A 462 14.33 3.04 -6.49
C HIS A 462 12.94 2.92 -7.12
N LEU A 463 12.41 1.70 -7.25
CA LEU A 463 11.05 1.47 -7.76
C LEU A 463 10.00 2.10 -6.83
N LEU A 464 10.14 1.95 -5.51
CA LEU A 464 9.26 2.64 -4.55
C LEU A 464 9.32 4.16 -4.70
N TYR A 465 10.51 4.73 -4.93
CA TYR A 465 10.70 6.15 -5.18
C TYR A 465 9.99 6.63 -6.45
N VAL A 466 10.23 5.99 -7.60
CA VAL A 466 9.63 6.43 -8.88
C VAL A 466 8.11 6.18 -8.96
N ASN A 467 7.58 5.31 -8.10
CA ASN A 467 6.14 5.06 -7.95
C ASN A 467 5.50 5.88 -6.81
N SER A 468 6.26 6.72 -6.11
CA SER A 468 5.71 7.54 -5.03
C SER A 468 4.71 8.57 -5.56
N PRO A 469 3.60 8.85 -4.83
CA PRO A 469 2.61 9.83 -5.27
C PRO A 469 3.22 11.19 -5.62
N GLU A 470 4.15 11.68 -4.82
CA GLU A 470 4.83 12.96 -5.01
C GLU A 470 5.67 12.94 -6.29
N ARG A 471 6.44 11.86 -6.54
CA ARG A 471 7.27 11.77 -7.73
C ARG A 471 6.44 11.65 -9.00
N LEU A 472 5.38 10.83 -8.98
CA LEU A 472 4.46 10.70 -10.11
C LEU A 472 3.76 12.02 -10.42
N GLN A 473 3.26 12.73 -9.40
CA GLN A 473 2.60 14.02 -9.56
C GLN A 473 3.54 15.07 -10.15
N ILE A 474 4.73 15.24 -9.57
CA ILE A 474 5.68 16.25 -10.07
C ILE A 474 6.21 15.87 -11.46
N GLY A 475 6.37 14.57 -11.75
CA GLY A 475 6.82 14.08 -13.05
C GLY A 475 5.83 14.36 -14.17
N HIS A 476 4.54 14.20 -13.89
CA HIS A 476 3.48 14.55 -14.83
C HIS A 476 3.43 16.05 -15.14
N GLY A 477 3.83 16.88 -14.17
CA GLY A 477 3.84 18.34 -14.32
C GLY A 477 4.69 18.87 -15.47
N HIS A 478 5.67 18.10 -15.97
CA HIS A 478 6.50 18.52 -17.12
C HIS A 478 5.66 18.73 -18.39
N TYR A 479 4.58 17.98 -18.58
CA TYR A 479 3.68 18.13 -19.72
C TYR A 479 2.77 19.36 -19.62
N LEU A 480 2.80 20.08 -18.50
CA LEU A 480 1.86 21.16 -18.17
C LEU A 480 2.58 22.52 -17.98
N THR A 481 3.82 22.64 -18.46
CA THR A 481 4.62 23.88 -18.42
C THR A 481 4.86 24.43 -19.82
N GLY A 482 5.40 25.66 -19.90
CA GLY A 482 5.87 26.22 -21.17
C GLY A 482 4.78 26.38 -22.24
N SER A 483 5.02 25.72 -23.37
CA SER A 483 4.16 25.77 -24.56
C SER A 483 2.75 25.24 -24.33
N PHE A 484 2.49 24.49 -23.24
CA PHE A 484 1.14 24.13 -22.82
C PHE A 484 0.19 25.34 -22.70
N LYS A 485 0.73 26.55 -22.46
CA LYS A 485 -0.02 27.81 -22.35
C LYS A 485 -0.24 28.53 -23.68
N TYR A 486 0.19 27.95 -24.81
CA TYR A 486 -0.01 28.55 -26.11
C TYR A 486 -1.48 28.44 -26.51
N ALA A 487 -2.21 29.54 -26.33
CA ALA A 487 -3.61 29.67 -26.67
C ALA A 487 -3.93 31.09 -27.15
N ALA A 488 -4.63 31.21 -28.28
CA ALA A 488 -5.07 32.47 -28.87
C ALA A 488 -6.18 32.21 -29.91
N GLU A 489 -7.10 33.16 -30.08
CA GLU A 489 -8.17 33.09 -31.11
C GLU A 489 -9.00 31.79 -31.11
N GLY A 490 -9.17 31.15 -29.94
CA GLY A 490 -9.91 29.90 -29.80
C GLY A 490 -9.11 28.62 -30.08
N GLU A 491 -7.85 28.74 -30.48
CA GLU A 491 -6.91 27.63 -30.70
C GLU A 491 -6.06 27.38 -29.45
N TYR A 492 -5.75 26.11 -29.15
CA TYR A 492 -5.02 25.67 -27.95
C TYR A 492 -3.89 24.65 -28.26
N PRO A 493 -2.99 24.92 -29.21
CA PRO A 493 -2.06 23.90 -29.73
C PRO A 493 -1.21 23.21 -28.68
N GLY A 494 -0.77 23.93 -27.63
CA GLY A 494 -0.01 23.32 -26.54
C GLY A 494 -0.81 22.30 -25.72
N ALA A 495 -2.07 22.61 -25.42
CA ALA A 495 -2.96 21.69 -24.71
C ALA A 495 -3.38 20.53 -25.60
N ASP A 496 -3.71 20.80 -26.87
CA ASP A 496 -4.15 19.81 -27.85
C ASP A 496 -3.04 18.80 -28.15
N ASN A 497 -1.79 19.23 -28.28
CA ASN A 497 -0.64 18.33 -28.37
C ASN A 497 -0.48 17.49 -27.09
N ALA A 498 -0.56 18.10 -25.91
CA ALA A 498 -0.47 17.35 -24.65
C ALA A 498 -1.54 16.24 -24.54
N THR A 499 -2.71 16.41 -25.16
CA THR A 499 -3.76 15.38 -25.15
C THR A 499 -3.34 14.06 -25.80
N GLY A 500 -2.36 14.05 -26.73
CA GLY A 500 -1.84 12.81 -27.32
C GLY A 500 -1.24 11.87 -26.26
N TRP A 501 -0.58 12.43 -25.24
CA TRP A 501 -0.06 11.66 -24.11
C TRP A 501 -1.20 11.05 -23.27
N TYR A 502 -2.26 11.81 -23.01
CA TYR A 502 -3.46 11.29 -22.34
C TYR A 502 -4.14 10.21 -23.18
N ASN A 503 -4.29 10.44 -24.48
CA ASN A 503 -4.92 9.52 -25.42
C ASN A 503 -4.23 8.15 -25.42
N ARG A 504 -2.90 8.10 -25.55
CA ARG A 504 -2.13 6.84 -25.50
C ARG A 504 -2.41 6.09 -24.20
N ASN A 505 -2.31 6.77 -23.06
CA ASN A 505 -2.50 6.17 -21.74
C ASN A 505 -3.92 5.63 -21.53
N LEU A 506 -4.96 6.35 -22.00
CA LEU A 506 -6.34 5.85 -21.96
C LEU A 506 -6.54 4.62 -22.84
N ARG A 507 -5.89 4.56 -24.01
CA ARG A 507 -5.96 3.39 -24.89
C ARG A 507 -5.23 2.17 -24.31
N ILE A 508 -4.10 2.38 -23.63
CA ILE A 508 -3.42 1.33 -22.86
C ILE A 508 -4.36 0.79 -21.78
N LEU A 509 -5.00 1.67 -21.00
CA LEU A 509 -5.96 1.23 -19.99
C LEU A 509 -7.13 0.46 -20.62
N ALA A 510 -7.68 0.91 -21.76
CA ALA A 510 -8.74 0.18 -22.45
C ALA A 510 -8.31 -1.24 -22.87
N ASN A 511 -7.05 -1.42 -23.29
CA ASN A 511 -6.49 -2.75 -23.56
C ASN A 511 -6.36 -3.59 -22.29
N VAL A 512 -5.97 -2.99 -21.16
CA VAL A 512 -5.87 -3.66 -19.86
C VAL A 512 -7.24 -4.08 -19.35
N LEU A 513 -8.26 -3.23 -19.47
CA LEU A 513 -9.63 -3.53 -19.05
C LEU A 513 -10.24 -4.69 -19.86
N GLN A 514 -9.89 -4.83 -21.13
CA GLN A 514 -10.28 -6.00 -21.93
C GLN A 514 -9.73 -7.34 -21.39
N LEU A 515 -8.68 -7.31 -20.55
CA LEU A 515 -8.17 -8.51 -19.89
C LEU A 515 -8.97 -8.88 -18.63
N ALA A 516 -9.83 -7.99 -18.14
CA ALA A 516 -10.59 -8.16 -16.90
C ALA A 516 -11.91 -8.90 -17.16
N GLU A 517 -11.82 -10.20 -17.47
CA GLU A 517 -12.95 -11.01 -17.94
C GLU A 517 -13.76 -11.63 -16.79
N SER A 518 -13.17 -11.71 -15.60
CA SER A 518 -13.81 -12.30 -14.40
C SER A 518 -13.56 -11.44 -13.15
N PRO A 519 -14.53 -11.35 -12.21
CA PRO A 519 -14.32 -10.72 -10.91
C PRO A 519 -13.10 -11.22 -10.12
N GLY A 520 -12.67 -12.46 -10.37
CA GLY A 520 -11.48 -13.04 -9.74
C GLY A 520 -10.14 -12.71 -10.43
N ASP A 521 -10.16 -12.00 -11.56
CA ASP A 521 -8.92 -11.65 -12.27
C ASP A 521 -8.04 -10.71 -11.46
N ARG A 522 -6.73 -10.94 -11.53
CA ARG A 522 -5.70 -10.13 -10.87
C ARG A 522 -4.66 -9.77 -11.91
N ILE A 523 -4.74 -8.57 -12.47
CA ILE A 523 -3.90 -8.11 -13.56
C ILE A 523 -2.72 -7.34 -12.99
N PHE A 524 -1.51 -7.74 -13.37
CA PHE A 524 -0.28 -6.98 -13.09
C PHE A 524 0.21 -6.31 -14.38
N LEU A 525 0.36 -4.99 -14.38
CA LEU A 525 0.92 -4.20 -15.47
C LEU A 525 2.33 -3.69 -15.11
N LEU A 526 3.32 -4.04 -15.93
CA LEU A 526 4.65 -3.42 -15.89
C LEU A 526 4.79 -2.43 -17.04
N ILE A 527 5.11 -1.17 -16.72
CA ILE A 527 5.16 -0.06 -17.68
C ILE A 527 6.17 1.01 -17.24
N GLY A 528 6.62 1.88 -18.14
CA GLY A 528 7.42 3.06 -17.79
C GLY A 528 6.69 3.98 -16.80
N ALA A 529 7.41 4.52 -15.82
CA ALA A 529 6.84 5.33 -14.73
C ALA A 529 6.10 6.59 -15.23
N GLY A 530 6.48 7.13 -16.39
CA GLY A 530 5.81 8.29 -17.00
C GLY A 530 4.34 8.06 -17.36
N HIS A 531 3.92 6.81 -17.56
CA HIS A 531 2.54 6.45 -17.91
C HIS A 531 1.60 6.45 -16.69
N LEU A 532 2.14 6.18 -15.50
CA LEU A 532 1.36 5.93 -14.30
C LEU A 532 0.41 7.07 -13.89
N PRO A 533 0.77 8.36 -13.95
CA PRO A 533 -0.11 9.43 -13.47
C PRO A 533 -1.52 9.38 -14.10
N ILE A 534 -1.60 9.12 -15.41
CA ILE A 534 -2.87 9.07 -16.14
C ILE A 534 -3.55 7.71 -15.97
N ILE A 535 -2.82 6.60 -16.15
CA ILE A 535 -3.42 5.27 -16.07
C ILE A 535 -3.93 4.99 -14.66
N LYS A 536 -3.16 5.34 -13.62
CA LYS A 536 -3.57 5.18 -12.21
C LYS A 536 -4.81 6.01 -11.88
N HIS A 537 -4.85 7.27 -12.33
CA HIS A 537 -6.03 8.11 -12.16
C HIS A 537 -7.27 7.44 -12.77
N ALA A 538 -7.20 7.06 -14.05
CA ALA A 538 -8.33 6.44 -14.74
C ALA A 538 -8.71 5.06 -14.16
N ALA A 539 -7.73 4.23 -13.79
CA ALA A 539 -7.94 2.93 -13.15
C ALA A 539 -8.60 3.04 -11.76
N THR A 540 -8.34 4.13 -11.03
CA THR A 540 -8.95 4.40 -9.72
C THR A 540 -10.36 4.99 -9.85
N ALA A 541 -10.64 5.66 -10.98
CA ALA A 541 -11.92 6.28 -11.25
C ALA A 541 -12.97 5.28 -11.78
N THR A 542 -12.56 4.30 -12.59
CA THR A 542 -13.50 3.33 -13.17
C THR A 542 -14.07 2.38 -12.11
N PRO A 543 -15.38 2.07 -12.16
CA PRO A 543 -15.98 1.04 -11.31
C PRO A 543 -15.69 -0.39 -11.80
N GLU A 544 -15.11 -0.60 -12.98
CA GLU A 544 -14.95 -1.96 -13.53
C GLU A 544 -13.82 -2.77 -12.88
N ILE A 545 -12.89 -2.10 -12.20
CA ILE A 545 -11.74 -2.73 -11.56
C ILE A 545 -11.47 -2.13 -10.19
N LYS A 546 -10.78 -2.88 -9.35
CA LYS A 546 -10.19 -2.40 -8.11
C LYS A 546 -8.69 -2.16 -8.31
N TYR A 547 -8.24 -0.93 -8.20
CA TYR A 547 -6.83 -0.60 -8.24
C TYR A 547 -6.12 -1.03 -6.93
N VAL A 548 -4.93 -1.61 -7.05
CA VAL A 548 -4.09 -2.09 -5.94
C VAL A 548 -2.71 -1.45 -6.06
N GLU A 549 -2.24 -0.82 -4.99
CA GLU A 549 -0.93 -0.16 -4.97
C GLU A 549 0.20 -1.20 -4.98
N ALA A 550 1.15 -1.07 -5.91
CA ALA A 550 2.34 -1.93 -5.92
C ALA A 550 3.16 -1.78 -4.62
N SER A 551 3.15 -0.60 -4.00
CA SER A 551 3.83 -0.37 -2.71
C SER A 551 3.27 -1.21 -1.55
N GLU A 552 2.07 -1.77 -1.65
CA GLU A 552 1.52 -2.75 -0.70
C GLU A 552 2.09 -4.17 -0.88
N TYR A 553 3.05 -4.36 -1.79
CA TYR A 553 3.73 -5.65 -1.98
C TYR A 553 5.26 -5.50 -2.00
N LEU A 554 5.76 -4.27 -2.16
CA LEU A 554 7.18 -3.97 -2.28
C LEU A 554 7.82 -3.53 -0.96
N LYS A 555 7.09 -3.45 0.16
CA LYS A 555 7.62 -2.88 1.41
C LYS A 555 8.50 -3.82 2.23
#